data_AF-A0A819JQ06-F1
#
_entry.id   AF-A0A819JQ06-F1
#
_cell.length_a   1.000
_cell.length_b   1.000
_cell.length_c   1.000
_cell.angle_alpha   90.00
_cell.angle_beta   90.00
_cell.angle_gamma   90.00
#
_symmetry.space_group_name_H-M   'P 1'
#
loop_
_entity.id
_entity.type
_entity.pdbx_description
1 polymer ?
#
loop_
_entity_poly.entity_id
_entity_poly.type
_entity_poly.pdbx_seq_one_letter_code
_entity_poly.pdbx_strand_id
1 'polypeptide(L)'
;MQVRILVLLLLSIAFTEAKPKCQIKAYGSSKYIIGDKLLLHENFRSRVKPLENVAKDCKVRLYIKGSYYQLQDPVQQVLVSEADIVIGHGFRFELRDEDNVVLCNKLCLSKNPRDIPEVICFLQGAIKNGLTWSQSNTDVLSDGTYASNTAGYQALKIDIQTRCQNEKLKREFLRAL
;
A
#
# COMPACT_ATOMS: atom_id res chain seq x y z
N MET A 1 9.34 -25.16 64.05
CA MET A 1 9.08 -26.25 63.10
C MET A 1 8.63 -25.62 61.79
N GLN A 2 9.08 -26.19 60.66
CA GLN A 2 9.33 -25.54 59.37
C GLN A 2 8.18 -24.73 58.75
N VAL A 3 8.51 -23.47 58.48
CA VAL A 3 8.00 -22.64 57.37
C VAL A 3 8.51 -23.26 56.06
N ARG A 4 7.62 -23.49 55.08
CA ARG A 4 7.85 -23.41 53.61
C ARG A 4 6.74 -24.12 52.84
N ILE A 5 5.52 -23.57 52.89
CA ILE A 5 4.58 -23.72 51.77
C ILE A 5 4.87 -22.52 50.87
N LEU A 6 5.92 -22.67 50.05
CA LEU A 6 6.27 -21.69 49.05
C LEU A 6 5.29 -21.87 47.90
N VAL A 7 4.42 -20.88 47.79
CA VAL A 7 3.47 -20.62 46.71
C VAL A 7 4.13 -20.84 45.35
N LEU A 8 3.96 -22.05 44.80
CA LEU A 8 4.20 -22.39 43.39
C LEU A 8 2.92 -22.09 42.59
N LEU A 9 2.43 -20.86 42.70
CA LEU A 9 1.32 -20.36 41.89
C LEU A 9 1.78 -19.09 41.18
N LEU A 10 1.58 -19.11 39.85
CA LEU A 10 1.47 -17.93 38.98
C LEU A 10 2.79 -17.33 38.47
N LEU A 11 3.59 -18.16 37.80
CA LEU A 11 4.48 -17.68 36.72
C LEU A 11 4.07 -18.29 35.37
N SER A 12 2.76 -18.45 35.17
CA SER A 12 2.18 -18.48 33.83
C SER A 12 2.10 -17.04 33.33
N ILE A 13 3.27 -16.45 33.03
CA ILE A 13 3.31 -15.26 32.16
C ILE A 13 2.77 -15.77 30.84
N ALA A 14 1.46 -15.60 30.64
CA ALA A 14 0.88 -15.59 29.32
C ALA A 14 1.66 -14.50 28.59
N PHE A 15 2.65 -14.93 27.80
CA PHE A 15 3.09 -14.15 26.66
C PHE A 15 1.86 -14.02 25.77
N THR A 16 0.99 -13.06 26.09
CA THR A 16 0.03 -12.54 25.13
C THR A 16 0.90 -11.92 24.05
N GLU A 17 1.29 -12.73 23.06
CA GLU A 17 1.87 -12.25 21.82
C GLU A 17 0.92 -11.16 21.33
N ALA A 18 1.39 -9.92 21.43
CA ALA A 18 0.62 -8.79 20.96
C ALA A 18 0.34 -9.06 19.49
N LYS A 19 -0.92 -9.39 19.16
CA LYS A 19 -1.32 -9.70 17.78
C LYS A 19 -0.78 -8.58 16.89
N PRO A 20 0.05 -8.89 15.87
CA PRO A 20 0.67 -7.85 15.07
C PRO A 20 -0.39 -6.94 14.46
N LYS A 21 -0.17 -5.63 14.61
CA LYS A 21 -1.08 -4.54 14.21
C LYS A 21 -1.25 -4.50 12.69
N CYS A 22 -2.28 -3.80 12.22
CA CYS A 22 -2.43 -3.52 10.79
C CYS A 22 -1.20 -2.75 10.27
N GLN A 23 -0.51 -3.34 9.30
CA GLN A 23 0.71 -2.78 8.68
C GLN A 23 0.40 -1.78 7.56
N ILE A 24 -0.88 -1.56 7.26
CA ILE A 24 -1.30 -0.50 6.34
C ILE A 24 -1.34 0.83 7.07
N LYS A 25 -0.59 1.81 6.57
CA LYS A 25 -0.54 3.17 7.10
C LYS A 25 -0.79 4.20 6.00
N ALA A 26 -1.30 5.35 6.41
CA ALA A 26 -1.38 6.49 5.53
C ALA A 26 0.04 6.99 5.20
N TYR A 27 0.29 7.26 3.93
CA TYR A 27 1.42 8.05 3.50
C TYR A 27 1.17 9.53 3.86
N GLY A 28 2.24 10.26 4.17
CA GLY A 28 2.15 11.66 4.57
C GLY A 28 1.65 12.56 3.43
N SER A 29 1.18 13.75 3.74
CA SER A 29 0.84 14.76 2.74
C SER A 29 2.09 15.25 2.00
N SER A 30 2.02 15.37 0.68
CA SER A 30 3.06 15.96 -0.17
C SER A 30 2.44 16.92 -1.18
N LYS A 31 3.20 17.92 -1.64
CA LYS A 31 2.79 18.79 -2.76
C LYS A 31 2.71 18.01 -4.09
N TYR A 32 3.49 16.94 -4.23
CA TYR A 32 3.65 16.20 -5.48
C TYR A 32 2.84 14.91 -5.53
N ILE A 33 2.31 14.45 -4.39
CA ILE A 33 1.39 13.32 -4.31
C ILE A 33 0.07 13.85 -3.76
N ILE A 34 -0.94 13.90 -4.62
CA ILE A 34 -2.25 14.53 -4.36
C ILE A 34 -3.39 13.54 -4.65
N GLY A 35 -4.64 13.95 -4.41
CA GLY A 35 -5.83 13.14 -4.67
C GLY A 35 -6.27 12.35 -3.45
N ASP A 36 -6.69 11.10 -3.66
CA ASP A 36 -7.19 10.23 -2.60
C ASP A 36 -6.12 9.88 -1.58
N LYS A 37 -6.57 9.49 -0.38
CA LYS A 37 -5.67 9.05 0.68
C LYS A 37 -4.86 7.84 0.22
N LEU A 38 -3.54 7.99 0.26
CA LEU A 38 -2.59 6.93 -0.09
C LEU A 38 -2.33 6.03 1.13
N LEU A 39 -2.93 4.84 1.12
CA LEU A 39 -2.80 3.80 2.15
C LEU A 39 -1.88 2.70 1.63
N LEU A 40 -0.78 2.47 2.34
CA LEU A 40 0.32 1.60 1.91
C LEU A 40 0.77 0.68 3.02
N HIS A 41 1.29 -0.48 2.64
CA HIS A 41 2.02 -1.36 3.52
C HIS A 41 3.32 -0.70 4.01
N GLU A 42 3.68 -0.88 5.28
CA GLU A 42 4.87 -0.27 5.90
C GLU A 42 6.14 -0.49 5.07
N ASN A 43 6.37 -1.71 4.58
CA ASN A 43 7.54 -2.04 3.76
C ASN A 43 7.53 -1.38 2.37
N PHE A 44 6.37 -0.99 1.85
CA PHE A 44 6.24 -0.32 0.55
C PHE A 44 6.40 1.20 0.67
N ARG A 45 6.11 1.79 1.83
CA ARG A 45 6.17 3.26 2.05
C ARG A 45 7.53 3.86 1.71
N SER A 46 8.62 3.15 1.98
CA SER A 46 9.98 3.61 1.66
C SER A 46 10.21 3.82 0.16
N ARG A 47 9.47 3.10 -0.70
CA ARG A 47 9.54 3.23 -2.17
C ARG A 47 8.79 4.44 -2.71
N VAL A 48 7.85 5.01 -1.95
CA VAL A 48 7.04 6.15 -2.40
C VAL A 48 7.76 7.48 -2.21
N LYS A 49 8.60 7.62 -1.16
CA LYS A 49 9.35 8.86 -0.92
C LYS A 49 10.24 9.28 -2.11
N PRO A 50 11.00 8.38 -2.75
CA PRO A 50 11.74 8.73 -3.97
C PRO A 50 10.86 9.24 -5.12
N LEU A 51 9.59 8.81 -5.21
CA LEU A 51 8.69 9.27 -6.26
C LEU A 51 8.33 10.75 -6.13
N GLU A 52 8.35 11.31 -4.93
CA GLU A 52 8.13 12.74 -4.75
C GLU A 52 9.23 13.56 -5.44
N ASN A 53 10.48 13.10 -5.30
CA ASN A 53 11.62 13.73 -5.98
C ASN A 53 11.50 13.57 -7.49
N VAL A 54 11.16 12.36 -7.97
CA VAL A 54 10.94 12.12 -9.40
C VAL A 54 9.81 13.01 -9.94
N ALA A 55 8.68 13.09 -9.24
CA ALA A 55 7.55 13.93 -9.64
C ALA A 55 7.95 15.41 -9.73
N LYS A 56 8.70 15.90 -8.73
CA LYS A 56 9.26 17.25 -8.74
C LYS A 56 10.19 17.49 -9.93
N ASP A 57 11.16 16.61 -10.14
CA ASP A 57 12.17 16.77 -11.19
C ASP A 57 11.55 16.71 -12.59
N CYS A 58 10.50 15.89 -12.75
CA CYS A 58 9.73 15.77 -13.98
C CYS A 58 8.59 16.79 -14.11
N LYS A 59 8.43 17.71 -13.16
CA LYS A 59 7.39 18.75 -13.14
C LYS A 59 5.96 18.19 -13.25
N VAL A 60 5.70 17.05 -12.62
CA VAL A 60 4.38 16.43 -12.55
C VAL A 60 3.88 16.34 -11.11
N ARG A 61 2.58 16.15 -10.96
CA ARG A 61 1.93 15.69 -9.73
C ARG A 61 1.35 14.31 -9.97
N LEU A 62 1.65 13.41 -9.03
CA LEU A 62 1.08 12.08 -8.95
C LEU A 62 -0.29 12.17 -8.27
N TYR A 63 -1.36 12.05 -9.05
CA TYR A 63 -2.73 12.06 -8.52
C TYR A 63 -3.18 10.64 -8.22
N ILE A 64 -3.39 10.34 -6.94
CA ILE A 64 -3.83 9.04 -6.44
C ILE A 64 -5.34 8.90 -6.63
N LYS A 65 -5.75 7.82 -7.28
CA LYS A 65 -7.17 7.48 -7.55
C LYS A 65 -7.69 6.31 -6.72
N GLY A 66 -6.79 5.65 -6.00
CA GLY A 66 -7.08 4.44 -5.26
C GLY A 66 -5.81 3.83 -4.72
N SER A 67 -5.88 3.28 -3.53
CA SER A 67 -4.79 2.53 -2.90
C SER A 67 -5.41 1.40 -2.08
N TYR A 68 -4.71 0.89 -1.06
CA TYR A 68 -5.23 -0.20 -0.24
C TYR A 68 -6.70 -0.02 0.14
N TYR A 69 -7.47 -1.09 -0.02
CA TYR A 69 -8.84 -1.22 0.46
C TYR A 69 -9.02 -2.54 1.20
N GLN A 70 -9.99 -2.51 2.12
CA GLN A 70 -10.36 -3.68 2.90
C GLN A 70 -11.39 -4.50 2.14
N LEU A 71 -11.15 -5.80 2.00
CA LEU A 71 -12.11 -6.77 1.51
C LEU A 71 -13.21 -7.02 2.55
N GLN A 72 -14.37 -7.47 2.09
CA GLN A 72 -15.42 -7.95 2.99
C GLN A 72 -14.98 -9.28 3.64
N ASP A 73 -14.39 -10.17 2.85
CA ASP A 73 -13.82 -11.44 3.29
C ASP A 73 -12.33 -11.52 2.89
N PRO A 74 -11.38 -11.75 3.84
CA PRO A 74 -9.97 -11.93 3.54
C PRO A 74 -9.65 -13.01 2.51
N VAL A 75 -10.47 -14.06 2.37
CA VAL A 75 -10.25 -15.13 1.39
C VAL A 75 -10.83 -14.83 0.01
N GLN A 76 -11.58 -13.74 -0.13
CA GLN A 76 -12.21 -13.34 -1.40
C GLN A 76 -11.19 -13.26 -2.53
N GLN A 77 -11.55 -13.79 -3.71
CA GLN A 77 -10.73 -13.67 -4.91
C GLN A 77 -10.65 -12.21 -5.37
N VAL A 78 -9.48 -11.83 -5.86
CA VAL A 78 -9.21 -10.50 -6.39
C VAL A 78 -8.69 -10.61 -7.81
N LEU A 79 -8.99 -9.62 -8.64
CA LEU A 79 -8.42 -9.53 -9.97
C LEU A 79 -6.90 -9.38 -9.87
N VAL A 80 -6.17 -9.97 -10.82
CA VAL A 80 -4.69 -9.87 -10.86
C VAL A 80 -4.25 -8.41 -10.92
N SER A 81 -4.99 -7.54 -11.62
CA SER A 81 -4.75 -6.11 -11.69
C SER A 81 -4.92 -5.36 -10.35
N GLU A 82 -5.54 -5.99 -9.37
CA GLU A 82 -5.79 -5.44 -8.03
C GLU A 82 -4.88 -6.07 -6.97
N ALA A 83 -4.08 -7.08 -7.35
CA ALA A 83 -3.42 -7.95 -6.40
C ALA A 83 -2.46 -7.20 -5.46
N ASP A 84 -1.65 -6.29 -6.01
CA ASP A 84 -0.73 -5.47 -5.20
C ASP A 84 -1.45 -4.35 -4.43
N ILE A 85 -2.57 -3.84 -4.95
CA ILE A 85 -3.35 -2.79 -4.29
C ILE A 85 -3.96 -3.32 -2.99
N VAL A 86 -4.58 -4.50 -3.03
CA VAL A 86 -5.28 -5.07 -1.87
C VAL A 86 -4.34 -5.47 -0.72
N ILE A 87 -3.03 -5.55 -0.97
CA ILE A 87 -2.02 -5.75 0.08
C ILE A 87 -1.24 -4.47 0.42
N GLY A 88 -1.55 -3.33 -0.22
CA GLY A 88 -0.89 -2.04 0.01
C GLY A 88 0.50 -1.91 -0.61
N HIS A 89 0.82 -2.74 -1.61
CA HIS A 89 2.06 -2.72 -2.38
C HIS A 89 1.89 -2.10 -3.77
N GLY A 90 0.75 -1.45 -4.02
CA GLY A 90 0.50 -0.68 -5.23
C GLY A 90 -0.65 0.30 -5.06
N PHE A 91 -0.77 1.21 -6.02
CA PHE A 91 -1.83 2.22 -6.05
C PHE A 91 -2.18 2.61 -7.49
N ARG A 92 -3.42 3.08 -7.66
CA ARG A 92 -3.94 3.63 -8.91
C ARG A 92 -3.57 5.10 -9.02
N PHE A 93 -3.15 5.53 -10.20
CA PHE A 93 -2.71 6.91 -10.41
C PHE A 93 -3.09 7.47 -11.79
N GLU A 94 -2.98 8.79 -11.88
CA GLU A 94 -2.81 9.54 -13.12
C GLU A 94 -1.78 10.66 -12.89
N LEU A 95 -1.21 11.17 -13.97
CA LEU A 95 -0.25 12.26 -13.92
C LEU A 95 -0.89 13.57 -14.32
N ARG A 96 -0.58 14.60 -13.55
CA ARG A 96 -1.05 15.98 -13.75
C ARG A 96 0.13 16.94 -13.79
N ASP A 97 -0.04 18.11 -14.36
CA ASP A 97 0.96 19.17 -14.30
C ASP A 97 0.87 19.96 -12.97
N GLU A 98 1.66 21.03 -12.87
CA GLU A 98 1.67 21.91 -11.70
C GLU A 98 0.38 22.74 -11.54
N ASP A 99 -0.40 22.91 -12.61
CA ASP A 99 -1.70 23.57 -12.63
C ASP A 99 -2.85 22.59 -12.42
N ASN A 100 -2.53 21.31 -12.13
CA ASN A 100 -3.46 20.22 -11.88
C ASN A 100 -4.29 19.78 -13.11
N VAL A 101 -3.82 20.12 -14.32
CA VAL A 101 -4.35 19.62 -15.60
C VAL A 101 -3.86 18.20 -15.82
N VAL A 102 -4.73 17.34 -16.33
CA VAL A 102 -4.39 15.93 -16.60
C VAL A 102 -3.43 15.84 -17.78
N LEU A 103 -2.20 15.38 -17.52
CA LEU A 103 -1.21 15.08 -18.55
C LEU A 103 -1.45 13.67 -19.10
N CYS A 104 -1.62 12.68 -18.23
CA CYS A 104 -1.77 11.29 -18.65
C CYS A 104 -2.58 10.48 -17.65
N ASN A 105 -3.79 10.12 -18.06
CA ASN A 105 -4.67 9.19 -17.35
C ASN A 105 -4.47 7.74 -17.86
N LYS A 106 -5.24 6.78 -17.33
CA LYS A 106 -5.22 5.37 -17.74
C LYS A 106 -5.22 5.15 -19.26
N LEU A 107 -6.04 5.92 -20.00
CA LEU A 107 -6.15 5.80 -21.44
C LEU A 107 -4.85 6.22 -22.13
N CYS A 108 -4.29 7.37 -21.74
CA CYS A 108 -2.98 7.81 -22.22
C CYS A 108 -1.87 6.80 -21.87
N LEU A 109 -1.83 6.32 -20.62
CA LEU A 109 -0.85 5.34 -20.15
C LEU A 109 -0.93 4.02 -20.95
N SER A 110 -2.13 3.62 -21.38
CA SER A 110 -2.31 2.42 -22.22
C SER A 110 -1.82 2.55 -23.66
N LYS A 111 -1.73 3.78 -24.18
CA LYS A 111 -1.42 4.06 -25.59
C LYS A 111 0.04 4.42 -25.85
N ASN A 112 0.94 4.07 -24.92
CA ASN A 112 2.38 4.37 -24.96
C ASN A 112 2.65 5.90 -24.93
N PRO A 113 2.95 6.48 -23.76
CA PRO A 113 2.96 7.93 -23.54
C PRO A 113 4.21 8.65 -24.09
N ARG A 114 4.74 8.21 -25.24
CA ARG A 114 6.02 8.69 -25.80
C ARG A 114 6.01 10.15 -26.25
N ASP A 115 4.85 10.77 -26.37
CA ASP A 115 4.71 12.13 -26.85
C ASP A 115 4.63 13.17 -25.71
N ILE A 116 4.71 12.73 -24.44
CA ILE A 116 4.64 13.61 -23.26
C ILE A 116 5.93 13.43 -22.43
N PRO A 117 6.97 14.27 -22.64
CA PRO A 117 8.28 14.09 -22.02
C PRO A 117 8.25 13.99 -20.49
N GLU A 118 7.41 14.78 -19.82
CA GLU A 118 7.22 14.80 -18.37
C GLU A 118 6.71 13.45 -17.84
N VAL A 119 5.80 12.82 -18.58
CA VAL A 119 5.24 11.50 -18.25
C VAL A 119 6.30 10.42 -18.39
N ILE A 120 7.08 10.45 -19.46
CA ILE A 120 8.17 9.50 -19.69
C ILE A 120 9.24 9.63 -18.61
N CYS A 121 9.64 10.87 -18.31
CA CYS A 121 10.57 11.19 -17.22
C CYS A 121 10.09 10.54 -15.92
N PHE A 122 8.81 10.73 -15.57
CA PHE A 122 8.27 10.19 -14.34
C PHE A 122 8.25 8.66 -14.33
N LEU A 123 7.75 8.02 -15.39
CA LEU A 123 7.65 6.56 -15.48
C LEU A 123 9.03 5.90 -15.42
N GLN A 124 10.03 6.45 -16.12
CA GLN A 124 11.40 5.96 -16.06
C GLN A 124 12.01 6.14 -14.66
N GLY A 125 11.77 7.29 -14.03
CA GLY A 125 12.20 7.54 -12.66
C GLY A 125 11.55 6.58 -11.65
N ALA A 126 10.25 6.30 -11.80
CA ALA A 126 9.54 5.33 -10.96
C ALA A 126 10.11 3.91 -11.12
N ILE A 127 10.36 3.47 -12.36
CA ILE A 127 10.98 2.17 -12.65
C ILE A 127 12.39 2.07 -12.06
N LYS A 128 13.21 3.12 -12.21
CA LYS A 128 14.55 3.20 -11.62
C LYS A 128 14.53 3.07 -10.09
N ASN A 129 13.44 3.48 -9.44
CA ASN A 129 13.23 3.34 -8.00
C ASN A 129 12.56 2.01 -7.61
N GLY A 130 12.57 1.02 -8.51
CA GLY A 130 12.13 -0.34 -8.22
C GLY A 130 10.61 -0.49 -8.18
N LEU A 131 9.87 0.38 -8.87
CA LEU A 131 8.46 0.16 -9.14
C LEU A 131 8.25 -0.46 -10.52
N THR A 132 7.14 -1.16 -10.64
CA THR A 132 6.67 -1.76 -11.88
C THR A 132 5.47 -0.97 -12.38
N TRP A 133 5.49 -0.74 -13.69
CA TRP A 133 4.38 -0.21 -14.48
C TRP A 133 4.26 -1.10 -15.71
N SER A 134 3.05 -1.52 -16.07
CA SER A 134 2.84 -2.47 -17.16
C SER A 134 1.68 -2.06 -18.06
N GLN A 135 1.74 -2.49 -19.32
CA GLN A 135 0.69 -2.19 -20.30
C GLN A 135 -0.63 -2.94 -20.03
N SER A 136 -0.60 -4.02 -19.23
CA SER A 136 -1.80 -4.74 -18.82
C SER A 136 -2.51 -4.10 -17.62
N ASN A 137 -1.80 -3.26 -16.85
CA ASN A 137 -2.35 -2.54 -15.71
C ASN A 137 -1.78 -1.11 -15.65
N THR A 138 -2.11 -0.33 -16.67
CA THR A 138 -1.43 0.91 -17.04
C THR A 138 -1.59 2.04 -16.05
N ASP A 139 -2.61 1.99 -15.21
CA ASP A 139 -2.86 2.99 -14.18
C ASP A 139 -2.41 2.54 -12.79
N VAL A 140 -1.60 1.47 -12.69
CA VAL A 140 -1.08 0.97 -11.41
C VAL A 140 0.44 1.06 -11.37
N LEU A 141 0.94 1.61 -10.27
CA LEU A 141 2.34 1.51 -9.86
C LEU A 141 2.42 0.60 -8.63
N SER A 142 3.32 -0.37 -8.66
CA SER A 142 3.52 -1.34 -7.59
C SER A 142 4.99 -1.74 -7.45
N ASP A 143 5.38 -2.51 -6.45
CA ASP A 143 6.71 -3.14 -6.39
C ASP A 143 6.73 -4.57 -6.99
N GLY A 144 5.60 -5.06 -7.51
CA GLY A 144 5.50 -6.39 -8.10
C GLY A 144 5.53 -7.54 -7.08
N THR A 145 5.16 -7.27 -5.82
CA THR A 145 5.07 -8.30 -4.76
C THR A 145 4.23 -9.51 -5.19
N TYR A 146 3.08 -9.30 -5.82
CA TYR A 146 2.26 -10.39 -6.38
C TYR A 146 3.04 -11.22 -7.41
N ALA A 147 3.62 -10.56 -8.41
CA ALA A 147 4.29 -11.24 -9.53
C ALA A 147 5.53 -12.03 -9.06
N SER A 148 6.25 -11.51 -8.06
CA SER A 148 7.46 -12.13 -7.51
C SER A 148 7.18 -13.29 -6.55
N ASN A 149 5.98 -13.37 -5.97
CA ASN A 149 5.63 -14.42 -5.01
C ASN A 149 4.15 -14.84 -5.12
N THR A 150 3.76 -15.34 -6.29
CA THR A 150 2.39 -15.81 -6.55
C THR A 150 1.96 -16.93 -5.58
N ALA A 151 2.88 -17.81 -5.18
CA ALA A 151 2.59 -18.92 -4.26
C ALA A 151 2.29 -18.44 -2.83
N GLY A 152 3.07 -17.49 -2.30
CA GLY A 152 2.88 -16.94 -0.96
C GLY A 152 1.86 -15.80 -0.88
N TYR A 153 1.45 -15.26 -2.02
CA TYR A 153 0.57 -14.09 -2.08
C TYR A 153 -0.74 -14.26 -1.31
N GLN A 154 -1.42 -15.40 -1.46
CA GLN A 154 -2.73 -15.59 -0.80
C GLN A 154 -2.60 -15.56 0.73
N ALA A 155 -1.56 -16.17 1.28
CA ALA A 155 -1.29 -16.14 2.72
C ALA A 155 -1.01 -14.71 3.20
N LEU A 156 -0.18 -13.96 2.47
CA LEU A 156 0.12 -12.56 2.76
C LEU A 156 -1.14 -11.68 2.72
N LYS A 157 -1.97 -11.85 1.68
CA LYS A 157 -3.23 -11.12 1.51
C LYS A 157 -4.18 -11.38 2.68
N ILE A 158 -4.40 -12.65 3.03
CA ILE A 158 -5.27 -13.04 4.14
C ILE A 158 -4.75 -12.44 5.46
N ASP A 159 -3.44 -12.52 5.70
CA ASP A 159 -2.81 -11.99 6.91
C ASP A 159 -3.04 -10.47 7.06
N ILE A 160 -2.68 -9.69 6.03
CA ILE A 160 -2.84 -8.24 6.03
C ILE A 160 -4.32 -7.86 6.21
N GLN A 161 -5.22 -8.46 5.43
CA GLN A 161 -6.64 -8.17 5.47
C GLN A 161 -7.24 -8.48 6.86
N THR A 162 -6.91 -9.63 7.43
CA THR A 162 -7.39 -10.05 8.76
C THR A 162 -6.91 -9.10 9.87
N ARG A 163 -5.63 -8.70 9.84
CA ARG A 163 -5.07 -7.76 10.84
C ARG A 163 -5.76 -6.40 10.77
N CYS A 164 -6.00 -5.89 9.57
CA CYS A 164 -6.61 -4.59 9.36
C CYS A 164 -8.11 -4.54 9.71
N GLN A 165 -8.86 -5.61 9.43
CA GLN A 165 -10.24 -5.78 9.90
C GLN A 165 -10.33 -5.76 11.42
N ASN A 166 -9.51 -6.56 12.11
CA ASN A 166 -9.52 -6.65 13.58
C ASN A 166 -9.20 -5.30 14.24
N GLU A 167 -8.25 -4.53 13.69
CA GLU A 167 -7.92 -3.20 14.21
C GLU A 167 -9.05 -2.18 13.98
N LYS A 168 -9.77 -2.28 12.85
CA LYS A 168 -10.95 -1.45 12.60
C LYS A 168 -12.05 -1.73 13.63
N LEU A 169 -12.41 -3.00 13.83
CA LEU A 169 -13.43 -3.41 14.81
C LEU A 169 -13.07 -2.97 16.23
N LYS A 170 -11.81 -3.14 16.64
CA LYS A 170 -11.33 -2.68 17.95
C LYS A 170 -11.53 -1.17 18.14
N ARG A 171 -11.25 -0.35 17.11
CA ARG A 171 -11.43 1.11 17.18
C ARG A 171 -12.91 1.50 17.25
N GLU A 172 -13.78 0.79 16.54
CA GLU A 172 -15.22 1.04 16.56
C GLU A 172 -15.83 0.70 17.93
N PHE A 173 -15.45 -0.45 18.50
CA PHE A 173 -15.88 -0.83 19.84
C PHE A 173 -15.45 0.20 20.90
N LEU A 174 -14.19 0.65 20.87
CA LEU A 174 -13.68 1.65 21.82
C LEU A 174 -14.33 3.04 21.67
N ARG A 175 -14.93 3.37 20.52
CA ARG A 175 -15.67 4.62 20.33
C ARG A 175 -17.12 4.53 20.81
N ALA A 176 -17.64 3.32 20.96
CA ALA A 176 -19.00 3.07 21.43
C ALA A 176 -19.09 2.97 22.96
N LEU A 177 -17.96 2.85 23.65
CA LEU A 177 -17.82 2.97 25.10
C LEU A 177 -17.63 4.44 25.50
#